data_AF-A0A1P8NMI5-F1
#
_entry.id   AF-A0A1P8NMI5-F1
#
_cell.length_a   1.000
_cell.length_b   1.000
_cell.length_c   1.000
_cell.angle_alpha   90.00
_cell.angle_beta   90.00
_cell.angle_gamma   90.00
#
_symmetry.space_group_name_H-M   'P 1'
#
loop_
_entity.id
_entity.type
_entity.pdbx_description
1 polymer ?
#
loop_
_entity_poly.entity_id
_entity_poly.type
_entity_poly.pdbx_seq_one_letter_code
_entity_poly.pdbx_strand_id
1 'polypeptide(L)'
;MMKFLFSMFFLIPLCFMGNFWLFQWIFFIMSFMFMLNFSFNFMFLNISYFLGMDLLSFMLILLSFWICSLMVLASEKLFKMKNYYNLFMFIMLMLMISLFMTFSSLNLFVFYLFFEISLIPILFLILGWGYQPERIEAGVYLLFYTLLMSLPMMIMLFYIYENYFTLNIMLMNFEFNNIFMFLCMNMVFFVKMPMFMIHLWLPKAHVEAPISGSMILAGIMLKLGGYGLLRMMKLYLMMMMSNILILNISLIGGFIVSLICIRQSDIKSLIAYSSVSHMGLVLASIMTMNLWGFSGALVMMMAHGLCSSGLFCLANISYERVSSRSLYLNKGLLNLMPSFSLWWFLLCSSNIAAPPSL
;
A
#
# COMPACT_ATOMS: atom_id res chain seq x y z
N MET A 1 18.46 10.56 5.17
CA MET A 1 17.86 9.43 4.44
C MET A 1 18.86 8.33 4.08
N MET A 2 20.05 8.68 3.60
CA MET A 2 21.07 7.68 3.21
C MET A 2 21.48 6.70 4.31
N LYS A 3 21.49 7.09 5.59
CA LYS A 3 21.77 6.16 6.70
C LYS A 3 20.85 4.93 6.70
N PHE A 4 19.56 5.12 6.40
CA PHE A 4 18.57 4.04 6.35
C PHE A 4 18.70 3.20 5.09
N LEU A 5 19.03 3.83 3.97
CA LEU A 5 19.25 3.15 2.70
C LEU A 5 20.49 2.25 2.76
N PHE A 6 21.62 2.74 3.27
CA PHE A 6 22.84 1.94 3.41
C PHE A 6 22.67 0.77 4.37
N SER A 7 21.98 0.97 5.50
CA SER A 7 21.69 -0.14 6.41
C SER A 7 20.81 -1.22 5.77
N MET A 8 19.88 -0.85 4.88
CA MET A 8 19.14 -1.83 4.07
C MET A 8 20.02 -2.58 3.07
N PHE A 9 20.99 -1.92 2.44
CA PHE A 9 21.96 -2.60 1.56
C PHE A 9 22.85 -3.57 2.34
N PHE A 10 23.31 -3.20 3.54
CA PHE A 10 24.11 -4.09 4.38
C PHE A 10 23.33 -5.30 4.94
N LEU A 11 22.01 -5.31 4.84
CA LEU A 11 21.19 -6.48 5.18
C LEU A 11 21.19 -7.57 4.11
N ILE A 12 21.61 -7.28 2.88
CA ILE A 12 21.55 -8.25 1.77
C ILE A 12 22.34 -9.53 2.06
N PRO A 13 23.59 -9.49 2.57
CA PRO A 13 24.33 -10.70 2.91
C PRO A 13 23.66 -11.53 4.02
N LEU A 14 23.03 -10.86 5.00
CA LEU A 14 22.34 -11.51 6.12
C LEU A 14 21.15 -12.37 5.66
N CYS A 15 20.49 -12.00 4.56
CA CYS A 15 19.40 -12.82 3.99
C CYS A 15 19.87 -14.21 3.54
N PHE A 16 21.10 -14.33 3.05
CA PHE A 16 21.63 -15.60 2.57
C PHE A 16 22.28 -16.44 3.68
N MET A 17 22.71 -15.82 4.79
CA MET A 17 23.28 -16.52 5.95
C MET A 17 22.23 -17.25 6.81
N GLY A 18 20.93 -17.08 6.53
CA GLY A 18 19.87 -17.94 7.07
C GLY A 18 19.28 -17.52 8.43
N ASN A 19 19.65 -16.37 8.98
CA ASN A 19 19.16 -15.93 10.30
C ASN A 19 17.83 -15.15 10.20
N PHE A 20 16.71 -15.88 10.14
CA PHE A 20 15.37 -15.31 9.97
C PHE A 20 14.97 -14.29 11.06
N TRP A 21 15.18 -14.65 12.33
CA TRP A 21 14.80 -13.81 13.48
C TRP A 21 15.65 -12.56 13.62
N LEU A 22 16.96 -12.66 13.34
CA LEU A 22 17.85 -11.49 13.40
C LEU A 22 17.43 -10.43 12.38
N PHE A 23 17.08 -10.85 11.17
CA PHE A 23 16.59 -9.94 10.13
C PHE A 23 15.33 -9.18 10.57
N GLN A 24 14.39 -9.89 11.17
CA GLN A 24 13.17 -9.28 11.71
C GLN A 24 13.50 -8.25 12.81
N TRP A 25 14.40 -8.58 13.73
CA TRP A 25 14.81 -7.67 14.80
C TRP A 25 15.47 -6.41 14.25
N ILE A 26 16.31 -6.55 13.21
CA ILE A 26 16.92 -5.38 12.57
C ILE A 26 15.84 -4.49 11.93
N PHE A 27 14.82 -5.06 11.28
CA PHE A 27 13.70 -4.23 10.78
C PHE A 27 12.95 -3.50 11.89
N PHE A 28 12.72 -4.13 13.04
CA PHE A 28 12.11 -3.44 14.18
C PHE A 28 13.00 -2.31 14.69
N ILE A 29 14.30 -2.56 14.89
CA ILE A 29 15.25 -1.53 15.31
C ILE A 29 15.24 -0.36 14.31
N MET A 30 15.22 -0.64 13.01
CA MET A 30 15.16 0.37 11.96
C MET A 30 13.87 1.21 12.04
N SER A 31 12.73 0.58 12.32
CA SER A 31 11.46 1.29 12.52
C SER A 31 11.51 2.24 13.74
N PHE A 32 12.05 1.78 14.87
CA PHE A 32 12.23 2.61 16.07
C PHE A 32 13.22 3.76 15.84
N MET A 33 14.35 3.48 15.19
CA MET A 33 15.33 4.51 14.82
C MET A 33 14.76 5.53 13.86
N PHE A 34 13.80 5.14 13.00
CA PHE A 34 13.10 6.06 12.11
C PHE A 34 12.12 6.94 12.88
N MET A 35 11.35 6.38 13.83
CA MET A 35 10.46 7.15 14.72
C MET A 35 11.21 8.25 15.48
N LEU A 36 12.46 8.00 15.89
CA LEU A 36 13.26 9.01 16.59
C LEU A 36 13.60 10.23 15.73
N ASN A 37 13.56 10.16 14.39
CA ASN A 37 13.79 11.32 13.52
C ASN A 37 12.50 12.07 13.18
N PHE A 38 11.46 11.93 14.00
CA PHE A 38 10.18 12.57 13.74
C PHE A 38 10.24 14.09 13.85
N SER A 39 9.53 14.75 12.96
CA SER A 39 9.41 16.20 12.89
C SER A 39 8.00 16.56 12.43
N PHE A 40 7.32 17.42 13.18
CA PHE A 40 5.96 17.89 12.87
C PHE A 40 5.89 18.94 11.76
N ASN A 41 7.02 19.32 11.14
CA ASN A 41 7.02 20.34 10.10
C ASN A 41 6.46 19.78 8.78
N PHE A 42 5.64 20.59 8.12
CA PHE A 42 5.13 20.31 6.77
C PHE A 42 6.17 20.50 5.66
N MET A 43 7.32 21.09 5.99
CA MET A 43 8.41 21.33 5.06
C MET A 43 9.29 20.09 4.88
N PHE A 44 9.94 20.00 3.71
CA PHE A 44 10.90 18.95 3.42
C PHE A 44 12.11 19.04 4.35
N LEU A 45 12.39 17.93 5.01
CA LEU A 45 13.53 17.73 5.91
C LEU A 45 14.41 16.59 5.40
N ASN A 46 15.64 16.53 5.93
CA ASN A 46 16.62 15.48 5.63
C ASN A 46 16.94 15.31 4.13
N ILE A 47 17.06 16.43 3.41
CA ILE A 47 17.35 16.46 1.99
C ILE A 47 18.77 15.94 1.74
N SER A 48 18.90 14.90 0.91
CA SER A 48 20.20 14.37 0.47
C SER A 48 20.07 13.79 -0.94
N TYR A 49 20.90 14.24 -1.88
CA TYR A 49 20.83 13.89 -3.31
C TYR A 49 19.42 14.14 -3.88
N PHE A 50 18.65 13.08 -4.13
CA PHE A 50 17.28 13.13 -4.64
C PHE A 50 16.24 12.67 -3.61
N LEU A 51 16.64 12.50 -2.35
CA LEU A 51 15.78 12.03 -1.28
C LEU A 51 15.45 13.18 -0.33
N GLY A 52 14.19 13.28 0.06
CA GLY A 52 13.69 14.24 1.03
C GLY A 52 12.50 13.66 1.80
N MET A 53 12.11 14.35 2.87
CA MET A 53 11.11 13.84 3.78
C MET A 53 10.19 14.95 4.31
N ASP A 54 8.93 14.93 3.91
CA ASP A 54 7.83 15.66 4.56
C ASP A 54 7.08 14.76 5.55
N LEU A 55 6.13 15.34 6.30
CA LEU A 55 5.17 14.62 7.14
C LEU A 55 4.47 13.46 6.40
N LEU A 56 3.97 13.68 5.18
CA LEU A 56 3.29 12.66 4.36
C LEU A 56 4.21 11.47 4.09
N SER A 57 5.42 11.73 3.59
CA SER A 57 6.41 10.68 3.31
C SER A 57 6.91 10.01 4.58
N PHE A 58 7.10 10.77 5.68
CA PHE A 58 7.54 10.22 6.94
C PHE A 58 6.55 9.17 7.46
N MET A 59 5.26 9.50 7.51
CA MET A 59 4.24 8.59 8.03
C MET A 59 4.15 7.30 7.20
N LEU A 60 4.22 7.42 5.86
CA LEU A 60 4.17 6.26 4.97
C LEU A 60 5.47 5.42 5.00
N ILE A 61 6.63 6.04 5.15
CA ILE A 61 7.89 5.32 5.34
C ILE A 61 7.87 4.57 6.67
N LEU A 62 7.40 5.21 7.74
CA LEU A 62 7.27 4.54 9.04
C LEU A 62 6.33 3.33 8.96
N LEU A 63 5.17 3.52 8.34
CA LEU A 63 4.22 2.42 8.09
C LEU A 63 4.89 1.30 7.28
N SER A 64 5.72 1.63 6.29
CA SER A 64 6.39 0.63 5.46
C SER A 64 7.38 -0.23 6.24
N PHE A 65 8.22 0.36 7.10
CA PHE A 65 9.12 -0.41 7.97
C PHE A 65 8.34 -1.29 8.95
N TRP A 66 7.27 -0.74 9.54
CA TRP A 66 6.45 -1.46 10.51
C TRP A 66 5.71 -2.65 9.91
N ILE A 67 5.07 -2.47 8.75
CA ILE A 67 4.39 -3.59 8.08
C ILE A 67 5.43 -4.59 7.58
N CYS A 68 6.60 -4.15 7.09
CA CYS A 68 7.69 -5.07 6.71
C CYS A 68 8.14 -5.99 7.84
N SER A 69 8.30 -5.47 9.06
CA SER A 69 8.66 -6.31 10.21
C SER A 69 7.52 -7.28 10.60
N LEU A 70 6.27 -6.83 10.60
CA LEU A 70 5.10 -7.67 10.92
C LEU A 70 4.87 -8.81 9.92
N MET A 71 5.24 -8.62 8.66
CA MET A 71 5.06 -9.65 7.63
C MET A 71 6.06 -10.78 7.73
N VAL A 72 7.29 -10.45 8.12
CA VAL A 72 8.30 -11.48 8.46
C VAL A 72 7.79 -12.29 9.65
N LEU A 73 7.22 -11.64 10.68
CA LEU A 73 6.57 -12.34 11.79
C LEU A 73 5.42 -13.26 11.34
N ALA A 74 4.48 -12.74 10.55
CA ALA A 74 3.31 -13.49 10.10
C ALA A 74 3.66 -14.68 9.19
N SER A 75 4.88 -14.72 8.66
CA SER A 75 5.36 -15.78 7.76
C SER A 75 6.26 -16.81 8.44
N GLU A 76 6.22 -16.93 9.78
CA GLU A 76 6.97 -17.93 10.55
C GLU A 76 6.76 -19.38 10.03
N LYS A 77 5.57 -19.69 9.50
CA LYS A 77 5.28 -20.99 8.89
C LYS A 77 6.24 -21.34 7.74
N LEU A 78 6.69 -20.35 6.96
CA LEU A 78 7.67 -20.56 5.88
C LEU A 78 9.02 -20.99 6.44
N PHE A 79 9.44 -20.40 7.56
CA PHE A 79 10.67 -20.77 8.26
C PHE A 79 10.58 -22.20 8.80
N LYS A 80 9.46 -22.55 9.46
CA LYS A 80 9.22 -23.91 10.00
C LYS A 80 9.24 -24.98 8.90
N MET A 81 8.64 -24.70 7.75
CA MET A 81 8.60 -25.63 6.61
C MET A 81 9.87 -25.61 5.75
N LYS A 82 10.83 -24.71 6.01
CA LYS A 82 12.04 -24.49 5.20
C LYS A 82 11.76 -24.19 3.72
N ASN A 83 10.61 -23.58 3.41
CA ASN A 83 10.19 -23.25 2.04
C ASN A 83 10.89 -21.98 1.52
N TYR A 84 12.09 -22.12 0.95
CA TYR A 84 12.84 -21.02 0.30
C TYR A 84 12.86 -19.71 1.09
N TYR A 85 13.01 -19.80 2.42
CA TYR A 85 12.92 -18.63 3.30
C TYR A 85 14.01 -17.58 3.03
N ASN A 86 15.21 -17.97 2.58
CA ASN A 86 16.27 -17.01 2.19
C ASN A 86 15.83 -16.11 1.02
N LEU A 87 15.21 -16.69 -0.01
CA LEU A 87 14.68 -15.94 -1.15
C LEU A 87 13.51 -15.05 -0.74
N PHE A 88 12.65 -15.52 0.15
CA PHE A 88 11.58 -14.71 0.72
C PHE A 88 12.13 -13.46 1.38
N MET A 89 13.14 -13.59 2.25
CA MET A 89 13.74 -12.46 2.96
C MET A 89 14.40 -11.48 2.02
N PHE A 90 15.07 -11.98 0.97
CA PHE A 90 15.63 -11.12 -0.08
C PHE A 90 14.55 -10.34 -0.83
N ILE A 91 13.43 -10.98 -1.20
CA ILE A 91 12.31 -10.30 -1.86
C ILE A 91 11.67 -9.25 -0.95
N MET A 92 11.55 -9.53 0.36
CA MET A 92 11.06 -8.56 1.33
C MET A 92 12.01 -7.36 1.48
N LEU A 93 13.33 -7.56 1.44
CA LEU A 93 14.29 -6.44 1.39
C LEU A 93 14.13 -5.61 0.12
N MET A 94 14.08 -6.26 -1.05
CA MET A 94 13.96 -5.55 -2.33
C MET A 94 12.68 -4.73 -2.39
N LEU A 95 11.59 -5.27 -1.87
CA LEU A 95 10.35 -4.52 -1.68
C LEU A 95 10.57 -3.31 -0.77
N MET A 96 11.14 -3.49 0.43
CA MET A 96 11.35 -2.39 1.37
C MET A 96 12.24 -1.28 0.78
N ILE A 97 13.31 -1.65 0.06
CA ILE A 97 14.18 -0.68 -0.62
C ILE A 97 13.38 0.09 -1.67
N SER A 98 12.58 -0.60 -2.50
CA SER A 98 11.75 0.06 -3.51
C SER A 98 10.75 1.04 -2.88
N LEU A 99 10.05 0.62 -1.82
CA LEU A 99 9.07 1.44 -1.12
C LEU A 99 9.72 2.66 -0.44
N PHE A 100 10.86 2.47 0.21
CA PHE A 100 11.61 3.57 0.82
C PHE A 100 11.96 4.63 -0.23
N MET A 101 12.45 4.20 -1.39
CA MET A 101 12.82 5.10 -2.48
C MET A 101 11.60 5.81 -3.08
N THR A 102 10.44 5.13 -3.22
CA THR A 102 9.22 5.79 -3.71
C THR A 102 8.74 6.93 -2.80
N PHE A 103 8.68 6.71 -1.48
CA PHE A 103 8.14 7.73 -0.59
C PHE A 103 9.13 8.86 -0.33
N SER A 104 10.44 8.61 -0.45
CA SER A 104 11.45 9.62 -0.20
C SER A 104 11.91 10.38 -1.45
N SER A 105 11.55 9.95 -2.66
CA SER A 105 12.00 10.60 -3.90
C SER A 105 11.43 12.01 -4.07
N LEU A 106 12.31 12.96 -4.39
CA LEU A 106 11.98 14.34 -4.75
C LEU A 106 11.78 14.52 -6.26
N ASN A 107 12.38 13.66 -7.08
CA ASN A 107 12.20 13.69 -8.54
C ASN A 107 11.06 12.77 -8.97
N LEU A 108 10.15 13.29 -9.79
CA LEU A 108 8.99 12.54 -10.31
C LEU A 108 9.38 11.32 -11.16
N PHE A 109 10.49 11.39 -11.91
CA PHE A 109 10.97 10.22 -12.67
C PHE A 109 11.49 9.11 -11.75
N VAL A 110 12.25 9.47 -10.71
CA VAL A 110 12.75 8.51 -9.71
C VAL A 110 11.57 7.89 -8.95
N PHE A 111 10.58 8.71 -8.59
CA PHE A 111 9.31 8.25 -8.02
C PHE A 111 8.65 7.20 -8.91
N TYR A 112 8.44 7.50 -10.20
CA TYR A 112 7.83 6.58 -11.17
C TYR A 112 8.60 5.27 -11.31
N LEU A 113 9.92 5.34 -11.44
CA LEU A 113 10.77 4.17 -11.62
C LEU A 113 10.65 3.22 -10.42
N PHE A 114 10.81 3.71 -9.19
CA PHE A 114 10.68 2.85 -8.01
C PHE A 114 9.23 2.42 -7.76
N PHE A 115 8.26 3.21 -8.19
CA PHE A 115 6.84 2.88 -8.11
C PHE A 115 6.49 1.66 -8.97
N GLU A 116 7.08 1.54 -10.16
CA GLU A 116 6.94 0.35 -11.00
C GLU A 116 7.81 -0.81 -10.50
N ILE A 117 9.06 -0.55 -10.06
CA ILE A 117 9.92 -1.60 -9.48
C ILE A 117 9.23 -2.29 -8.29
N SER A 118 8.46 -1.55 -7.48
CA SER A 118 7.73 -2.13 -6.33
C SER A 118 6.75 -3.25 -6.71
N LEU A 119 6.27 -3.29 -7.95
CA LEU A 119 5.37 -4.36 -8.43
C LEU A 119 6.12 -5.69 -8.63
N ILE A 120 7.41 -5.65 -8.98
CA ILE A 120 8.19 -6.85 -9.28
C ILE A 120 8.33 -7.76 -8.03
N PRO A 121 8.79 -7.28 -6.86
CA PRO A 121 8.82 -8.09 -5.64
C PRO A 121 7.46 -8.66 -5.26
N ILE A 122 6.37 -7.91 -5.48
CA ILE A 122 5.02 -8.37 -5.13
C ILE A 122 4.54 -9.48 -6.05
N LEU A 123 4.80 -9.36 -7.34
CA LEU A 123 4.51 -10.42 -8.28
C LEU A 123 5.25 -11.71 -7.89
N PHE A 124 6.51 -11.61 -7.47
CA PHE A 124 7.24 -12.77 -6.93
C PHE A 124 6.62 -13.33 -5.65
N LEU A 125 6.11 -12.49 -4.75
CA LEU A 125 5.40 -12.95 -3.55
C LEU A 125 4.13 -13.73 -3.89
N ILE A 126 3.32 -13.22 -4.83
CA ILE A 126 2.05 -13.85 -5.25
C ILE A 126 2.32 -15.17 -5.98
N LEU A 127 3.19 -15.17 -6.99
CA LEU A 127 3.48 -16.35 -7.80
C LEU A 127 4.29 -17.41 -7.05
N GLY A 128 5.21 -16.98 -6.17
CA GLY A 128 6.08 -17.89 -5.42
C GLY A 128 5.32 -18.64 -4.33
N TRP A 129 4.78 -17.89 -3.36
CA TRP A 129 4.20 -18.45 -2.12
C TRP A 129 2.67 -18.43 -2.05
N GLY A 130 1.97 -18.03 -3.12
CA GLY A 130 0.51 -18.15 -3.22
C GLY A 130 0.05 -19.61 -3.20
N TYR A 131 -1.11 -19.90 -2.59
CA TYR A 131 -1.55 -21.28 -2.34
C TYR A 131 -2.32 -21.93 -3.50
N GLN A 132 -3.07 -21.15 -4.29
CA GLN A 132 -3.98 -21.66 -5.33
C GLN A 132 -3.40 -21.52 -6.74
N PRO A 133 -3.81 -22.36 -7.72
CA PRO A 133 -3.35 -22.25 -9.10
C PRO A 133 -3.77 -20.93 -9.78
N GLU A 134 -4.90 -20.36 -9.36
CA GLU A 134 -5.42 -19.08 -9.85
C GLU A 134 -4.42 -17.92 -9.66
N ARG A 135 -3.41 -18.07 -8.76
CA ARG A 135 -2.35 -17.08 -8.50
C ARG A 135 -1.66 -16.54 -9.75
N ILE A 136 -1.58 -17.35 -10.80
CA ILE A 136 -0.99 -16.93 -12.09
C ILE A 136 -1.91 -15.91 -12.76
N GLU A 137 -3.22 -16.17 -12.77
CA GLU A 137 -4.24 -15.28 -13.33
C GLU A 137 -4.27 -13.95 -12.56
N ALA A 138 -4.29 -13.94 -11.21
CA ALA A 138 -4.26 -12.66 -10.49
C ALA A 138 -2.92 -11.93 -10.62
N GLY A 139 -1.80 -12.64 -10.69
CA GLY A 139 -0.50 -12.02 -10.96
C GLY A 139 -0.48 -11.31 -12.32
N VAL A 140 -1.07 -11.93 -13.34
CA VAL A 140 -1.24 -11.37 -14.68
C VAL A 140 -2.17 -10.14 -14.65
N TYR A 141 -3.31 -10.19 -13.94
CA TYR A 141 -4.17 -9.03 -13.80
C TYR A 141 -3.48 -7.87 -13.09
N LEU A 142 -2.82 -8.10 -11.95
CA LEU A 142 -2.08 -7.06 -11.23
C LEU A 142 -1.12 -6.33 -12.17
N LEU A 143 -0.33 -7.09 -12.93
CA LEU A 143 0.71 -6.55 -13.81
C LEU A 143 0.11 -5.77 -14.99
N PHE A 144 -0.87 -6.32 -15.71
CA PHE A 144 -1.41 -5.63 -16.89
C PHE A 144 -2.23 -4.39 -16.54
N TYR A 145 -3.04 -4.43 -15.48
CA TYR A 145 -3.80 -3.26 -15.06
C TYR A 145 -2.88 -2.08 -14.71
N THR A 146 -1.77 -2.35 -14.03
CA THR A 146 -0.84 -1.32 -13.59
C THR A 146 0.07 -0.85 -14.71
N LEU A 147 0.72 -1.76 -15.46
CA LEU A 147 1.67 -1.39 -16.51
C LEU A 147 1.00 -0.60 -17.64
N LEU A 148 -0.17 -1.02 -18.12
CA LEU A 148 -0.86 -0.36 -19.23
C LEU A 148 -1.18 1.10 -18.91
N MET A 149 -1.60 1.39 -17.68
CA MET A 149 -1.88 2.76 -17.26
C MET A 149 -0.60 3.52 -16.92
N SER A 150 0.45 2.85 -16.44
CA SER A 150 1.74 3.46 -16.09
C SER A 150 2.50 4.06 -17.29
N LEU A 151 2.39 3.46 -18.47
CA LEU A 151 3.12 3.90 -19.66
C LEU A 151 2.70 5.32 -20.13
N PRO A 152 1.41 5.66 -20.20
CA PRO A 152 0.95 7.04 -20.42
C PRO A 152 1.59 8.06 -19.47
N MET A 153 1.73 7.73 -18.19
CA MET A 153 2.37 8.62 -17.21
C MET A 153 3.85 8.85 -17.56
N MET A 154 4.57 7.81 -17.99
CA MET A 154 5.97 7.94 -18.43
C MET A 154 6.11 8.91 -19.61
N ILE A 155 5.26 8.79 -20.63
CA ILE A 155 5.27 9.68 -21.80
C ILE A 155 5.03 11.13 -21.36
N MET A 156 4.05 11.35 -20.49
CA MET A 156 3.77 12.70 -19.98
C MET A 156 4.89 13.26 -19.11
N LEU A 157 5.63 12.43 -18.37
CA LEU A 157 6.81 12.89 -17.63
C LEU A 157 7.91 13.41 -18.56
N PHE A 158 8.16 12.75 -19.69
CA PHE A 158 9.12 13.27 -20.68
C PHE A 158 8.64 14.56 -21.32
N TYR A 159 7.35 14.66 -21.65
CA TYR A 159 6.76 15.91 -22.15
C TYR A 159 6.90 17.07 -21.16
N ILE A 160 6.69 16.83 -19.86
CA ILE A 160 6.92 17.86 -18.82
C ILE A 160 8.39 18.26 -18.78
N TYR A 161 9.30 17.30 -18.87
CA TYR A 161 10.72 17.58 -18.84
C TYR A 161 11.18 18.42 -20.04
N GLU A 162 10.68 18.14 -21.24
CA GLU A 162 10.99 18.93 -22.44
C GLU A 162 10.51 20.39 -22.31
N ASN A 163 9.37 20.63 -21.68
CA ASN A 163 8.80 21.97 -21.55
C ASN A 163 9.41 22.79 -20.41
N TYR A 164 9.66 22.17 -19.24
CA TYR A 164 10.05 22.88 -18.02
C TYR A 164 11.47 22.58 -17.54
N PHE A 165 12.19 21.67 -18.21
CA PHE A 165 13.56 21.24 -17.92
C PHE A 165 13.81 20.71 -16.50
N THR A 166 12.76 20.52 -15.70
CA THR A 166 12.86 20.09 -14.31
C THR A 166 11.79 19.05 -14.03
N LEU A 167 12.12 18.07 -13.16
CA LEU A 167 11.18 17.05 -12.66
C LEU A 167 11.16 16.99 -11.12
N ASN A 168 11.78 17.97 -10.47
CA ASN A 168 11.84 18.04 -9.01
C ASN A 168 10.53 18.58 -8.46
N ILE A 169 9.87 17.82 -7.59
CA ILE A 169 8.56 18.12 -6.99
C ILE A 169 8.58 19.49 -6.27
N MET A 170 9.71 19.87 -5.66
CA MET A 170 9.80 21.16 -4.96
C MET A 170 9.79 22.36 -5.91
N LEU A 171 10.39 22.22 -7.08
CA LEU A 171 10.53 23.31 -8.07
C LEU A 171 9.31 23.40 -8.99
N MET A 172 8.48 22.37 -9.01
CA MET A 172 7.24 22.30 -9.77
C MET A 172 6.14 23.16 -9.13
N ASN A 173 6.03 24.40 -9.59
CA ASN A 173 4.92 25.32 -9.29
C ASN A 173 4.17 25.70 -10.58
N PHE A 174 3.92 24.72 -11.45
CA PHE A 174 3.18 24.91 -12.69
C PHE A 174 1.75 24.44 -12.53
N GLU A 175 0.81 25.19 -13.11
CA GLU A 175 -0.60 24.81 -13.18
C GLU A 175 -0.93 24.32 -14.59
N PHE A 176 -1.41 23.09 -14.69
CA PHE A 176 -1.82 22.49 -15.95
C PHE A 176 -3.35 22.53 -16.13
N ASN A 177 -3.79 23.15 -17.22
CA ASN A 177 -5.22 23.26 -17.57
C ASN A 177 -5.67 22.29 -18.67
N ASN A 178 -4.94 21.19 -18.90
CA ASN A 178 -5.33 20.19 -19.90
C ASN A 178 -5.87 18.90 -19.28
N ILE A 179 -7.13 18.58 -19.59
CA ILE A 179 -7.82 17.36 -19.11
C ILE A 179 -7.07 16.10 -19.56
N PHE A 180 -6.59 16.06 -20.80
CA PHE A 180 -5.84 14.91 -21.32
C PHE A 180 -4.57 14.61 -20.50
N MET A 181 -3.84 15.67 -20.12
CA MET A 181 -2.64 15.56 -19.31
C MET A 181 -2.95 15.12 -17.88
N PHE A 182 -4.05 15.64 -17.30
CA PHE A 182 -4.55 15.19 -16.00
C PHE A 182 -4.88 13.69 -16.01
N LEU A 183 -5.59 13.20 -17.03
CA LEU A 183 -5.93 11.78 -17.15
C LEU A 183 -4.67 10.92 -17.32
N CYS A 184 -3.78 11.27 -18.25
CA CYS A 184 -2.57 10.47 -18.50
C CYS A 184 -1.64 10.40 -17.28
N MET A 185 -1.55 11.48 -16.48
CA MET A 185 -0.73 11.49 -15.27
C MET A 185 -1.38 10.76 -14.09
N ASN A 186 -2.70 10.89 -13.91
CA ASN A 186 -3.38 10.38 -12.71
C ASN A 186 -3.99 8.98 -12.86
N MET A 187 -4.19 8.48 -14.08
CA MET A 187 -4.83 7.18 -14.33
C MET A 187 -4.13 6.01 -13.61
N VAL A 188 -2.79 6.02 -13.55
CA VAL A 188 -2.00 5.01 -12.82
C VAL A 188 -2.42 4.92 -11.36
N PHE A 189 -2.62 6.08 -10.75
CA PHE A 189 -2.97 6.13 -9.35
C PHE A 189 -4.42 5.73 -9.11
N PHE A 190 -5.35 5.95 -10.06
CA PHE A 190 -6.71 5.43 -10.00
C PHE A 190 -6.79 3.90 -10.17
N VAL A 191 -5.78 3.29 -10.78
CA VAL A 191 -5.68 1.82 -10.78
C VAL A 191 -5.16 1.32 -9.43
N LYS A 192 -4.09 1.92 -8.89
CA LYS A 192 -3.50 1.49 -7.61
C LYS A 192 -4.37 1.86 -6.39
N MET A 193 -5.02 3.02 -6.39
CA MET A 193 -6.14 3.34 -5.51
C MET A 193 -7.40 2.89 -6.22
N PRO A 194 -7.89 1.66 -5.96
CA PRO A 194 -8.88 0.98 -6.78
C PRO A 194 -10.14 1.82 -6.91
N MET A 195 -10.23 2.59 -8.01
CA MET A 195 -11.44 3.30 -8.35
C MET A 195 -12.51 2.27 -8.71
N PHE A 196 -13.76 2.60 -8.41
CA PHE A 196 -14.89 1.79 -8.84
C PHE A 196 -14.83 1.57 -10.36
N MET A 197 -15.19 0.38 -10.84
CA MET A 197 -14.88 -0.22 -12.16
C MET A 197 -13.49 -0.84 -12.33
N ILE A 198 -12.42 -0.22 -11.85
CA ILE A 198 -11.03 -0.72 -12.06
C ILE A 198 -10.57 -1.62 -10.89
N HIS A 199 -11.33 -1.68 -9.80
CA HIS A 199 -11.01 -2.43 -8.58
C HIS A 199 -10.91 -3.96 -8.68
N LEU A 200 -11.32 -4.59 -9.78
CA LEU A 200 -11.47 -6.07 -9.87
C LEU A 200 -10.17 -6.86 -9.66
N TRP A 201 -9.02 -6.27 -9.96
CA TRP A 201 -7.73 -6.93 -9.73
C TRP A 201 -7.44 -7.16 -8.25
N LEU A 202 -7.95 -6.27 -7.37
CA LEU A 202 -7.59 -6.26 -5.95
C LEU A 202 -8.19 -7.47 -5.20
N PRO A 203 -9.50 -7.78 -5.27
CA PRO A 203 -10.05 -8.96 -4.61
C PRO A 203 -9.36 -10.26 -5.04
N LYS A 204 -9.09 -10.43 -6.34
CA LYS A 204 -8.36 -11.61 -6.86
C LYS A 204 -6.94 -11.68 -6.28
N ALA A 205 -6.18 -10.60 -6.37
CA ALA A 205 -4.81 -10.53 -5.86
C ALA A 205 -4.73 -10.83 -4.35
N HIS A 206 -5.64 -10.31 -3.53
CA HIS A 206 -5.63 -10.55 -2.08
C HIS A 206 -5.99 -11.98 -1.69
N VAL A 207 -6.95 -12.59 -2.39
CA VAL A 207 -7.43 -13.95 -2.08
C VAL A 207 -6.32 -14.97 -2.34
N GLU A 208 -5.58 -14.80 -3.43
CA GLU A 208 -4.57 -15.76 -3.90
C GLU A 208 -3.18 -15.54 -3.32
N ALA A 209 -2.87 -14.30 -2.90
CA ALA A 209 -1.59 -13.97 -2.27
C ALA A 209 -1.34 -14.74 -0.95
N PRO A 210 -0.07 -15.00 -0.61
CA PRO A 210 0.31 -15.39 0.75
C PRO A 210 0.01 -14.25 1.73
N ILE A 211 0.04 -14.52 3.04
CA ILE A 211 -0.23 -13.52 4.08
C ILE A 211 0.61 -12.27 3.91
N SER A 212 1.91 -12.44 3.72
CA SER A 212 2.84 -11.33 3.51
C SER A 212 2.42 -10.49 2.32
N GLY A 213 2.09 -11.12 1.18
CA GLY A 213 1.56 -10.43 0.00
C GLY A 213 0.28 -9.65 0.29
N SER A 214 -0.72 -10.28 0.94
CA SER A 214 -1.98 -9.61 1.30
C SER A 214 -1.75 -8.43 2.25
N MET A 215 -0.84 -8.54 3.23
CA MET A 215 -0.50 -7.47 4.17
C MET A 215 0.19 -6.28 3.47
N ILE A 216 1.09 -6.52 2.50
CA ILE A 216 1.76 -5.46 1.71
C ILE A 216 0.75 -4.73 0.85
N LEU A 217 -0.04 -5.50 0.11
CA LEU A 217 -1.00 -4.97 -0.84
C LEU A 217 -1.97 -4.03 -0.12
N ALA A 218 -2.55 -4.48 0.99
CA ALA A 218 -3.50 -3.69 1.77
C ALA A 218 -2.80 -2.58 2.57
N GLY A 219 -1.63 -2.88 3.13
CA GLY A 219 -0.87 -1.99 3.99
C GLY A 219 -0.34 -0.76 3.26
N ILE A 220 0.37 -0.97 2.15
CA ILE A 220 1.24 0.04 1.53
C ILE A 220 0.90 0.27 0.06
N MET A 221 0.61 -0.76 -0.75
CA MET A 221 0.48 -0.56 -2.20
C MET A 221 -0.67 0.35 -2.59
N LEU A 222 -1.82 0.24 -1.92
CA LEU A 222 -2.91 1.18 -2.13
C LEU A 222 -2.46 2.62 -1.80
N LYS A 223 -1.66 2.79 -0.74
CA LYS A 223 -1.16 4.09 -0.28
C LYS A 223 -0.14 4.69 -1.23
N LEU A 224 0.60 3.89 -2.00
CA LEU A 224 1.45 4.43 -3.07
C LEU A 224 0.62 5.21 -4.10
N GLY A 225 -0.58 4.73 -4.43
CA GLY A 225 -1.50 5.45 -5.31
C GLY A 225 -1.99 6.74 -4.66
N GLY A 226 -2.39 6.70 -3.39
CA GLY A 226 -2.80 7.89 -2.65
C GLY A 226 -1.69 8.94 -2.51
N TYR A 227 -0.46 8.50 -2.20
CA TYR A 227 0.73 9.35 -2.15
C TYR A 227 1.01 10.02 -3.49
N GLY A 228 0.98 9.24 -4.59
CA GLY A 228 1.16 9.77 -5.94
C GLY A 228 0.12 10.82 -6.31
N LEU A 229 -1.16 10.56 -6.02
CA LEU A 229 -2.24 11.54 -6.21
C LEU A 229 -1.97 12.81 -5.40
N LEU A 230 -1.68 12.70 -4.10
CA LEU A 230 -1.42 13.87 -3.25
C LEU A 230 -0.28 14.74 -3.78
N ARG A 231 0.79 14.12 -4.33
CA ARG A 231 1.90 14.87 -4.92
C ARG A 231 1.54 15.51 -6.25
N MET A 232 0.81 14.81 -7.12
CA MET A 232 0.44 15.33 -8.44
C MET A 232 -0.69 16.36 -8.41
N MET A 233 -1.60 16.26 -7.45
CA MET A 233 -2.76 17.14 -7.36
C MET A 233 -2.39 18.62 -7.19
N LYS A 234 -1.23 18.93 -6.62
CA LYS A 234 -0.69 20.29 -6.55
C LYS A 234 -0.57 20.94 -7.95
N LEU A 235 -0.31 20.16 -8.99
CA LEU A 235 -0.16 20.65 -10.37
C LEU A 235 -1.49 20.94 -11.09
N TYR A 236 -2.61 20.46 -10.54
CA TYR A 236 -3.93 20.46 -11.19
C TYR A 236 -5.00 21.18 -10.35
N LEU A 237 -4.62 22.20 -9.58
CA LEU A 237 -5.54 22.95 -8.71
C LEU A 237 -6.73 23.56 -9.47
N MET A 238 -6.53 23.99 -10.72
CA MET A 238 -7.56 24.63 -11.54
C MET A 238 -8.59 23.64 -12.12
N MET A 239 -8.33 22.33 -12.05
CA MET A 239 -9.13 21.26 -12.67
C MET A 239 -10.30 20.78 -11.79
N MET A 240 -11.14 21.71 -11.33
CA MET A 240 -12.23 21.40 -10.41
C MET A 240 -13.31 20.48 -11.01
N MET A 241 -13.66 20.65 -12.30
CA MET A 241 -14.74 19.86 -12.93
C MET A 241 -14.43 18.37 -13.03
N SER A 242 -13.19 18.01 -13.41
CA SER A 242 -12.76 16.60 -13.46
C SER A 242 -12.71 15.96 -12.08
N ASN A 243 -12.36 16.74 -11.05
CA ASN A 243 -12.31 16.25 -9.67
C ASN A 243 -13.71 15.90 -9.16
N ILE A 244 -14.73 16.70 -9.49
CA ILE A 244 -16.13 16.44 -9.11
C ILE A 244 -16.64 15.13 -9.73
N LEU A 245 -16.29 14.83 -10.98
CA LEU A 245 -16.67 13.57 -11.62
C LEU A 245 -16.06 12.36 -10.88
N ILE A 246 -14.78 12.43 -10.56
CA ILE A 246 -14.08 11.34 -9.84
C ILE A 246 -14.62 11.20 -8.41
N LEU A 247 -14.90 12.31 -7.73
CA LEU A 247 -15.55 12.34 -6.42
C LEU A 247 -16.86 11.54 -6.45
N ASN A 248 -17.75 11.85 -7.39
CA ASN A 248 -19.05 11.18 -7.50
C ASN A 248 -18.90 9.67 -7.74
N ILE A 249 -18.00 9.26 -8.64
CA ILE A 249 -17.74 7.84 -8.91
C ILE A 249 -17.18 7.14 -7.66
N SER A 250 -16.30 7.79 -6.91
CA SER A 250 -15.71 7.23 -5.69
C SER A 250 -16.72 7.02 -4.57
N LEU A 251 -17.64 7.98 -4.36
CA LEU A 251 -18.68 7.90 -3.33
C LEU A 251 -19.74 6.84 -3.67
N ILE A 252 -20.26 6.87 -4.90
CA ILE A 252 -21.25 5.88 -5.37
C ILE A 252 -20.61 4.49 -5.37
N GLY A 253 -19.37 4.38 -5.84
CA GLY A 253 -18.62 3.14 -5.87
C GLY A 253 -18.35 2.56 -4.49
N GLY A 254 -17.95 3.39 -3.52
CA GLY A 254 -17.76 2.99 -2.13
C GLY A 254 -19.04 2.43 -1.51
N PHE A 255 -20.19 3.07 -1.80
CA PHE A 255 -21.49 2.57 -1.37
C PHE A 255 -21.82 1.20 -1.99
N ILE A 256 -21.68 1.04 -3.30
CA ILE A 256 -21.96 -0.23 -3.98
C ILE A 256 -21.05 -1.35 -3.46
N VAL A 257 -19.76 -1.08 -3.29
CA VAL A 257 -18.81 -2.08 -2.77
C VAL A 257 -19.15 -2.49 -1.33
N SER A 258 -19.62 -1.55 -0.50
CA SER A 258 -20.09 -1.89 0.85
C SER A 258 -21.29 -2.85 0.86
N LEU A 259 -22.21 -2.71 -0.11
CA LEU A 259 -23.31 -3.67 -0.29
C LEU A 259 -22.81 -5.04 -0.76
N ILE A 260 -21.77 -5.06 -1.59
CA ILE A 260 -21.12 -6.32 -2.01
C ILE A 260 -20.53 -7.02 -0.79
N CYS A 261 -19.88 -6.30 0.14
CA CYS A 261 -19.30 -6.89 1.37
C CYS A 261 -20.32 -7.69 2.19
N ILE A 262 -21.58 -7.25 2.28
CA ILE A 262 -22.63 -7.94 3.05
C ILE A 262 -22.89 -9.36 2.50
N ARG A 263 -22.68 -9.57 1.19
CA ARG A 263 -22.95 -10.84 0.51
C ARG A 263 -21.73 -11.75 0.41
N GLN A 264 -20.56 -11.31 0.84
CA GLN A 264 -19.32 -12.09 0.69
C GLN A 264 -19.26 -13.24 1.70
N SER A 265 -19.04 -14.46 1.19
CA SER A 265 -18.85 -15.66 2.01
C SER A 265 -17.40 -15.88 2.44
N ASP A 266 -16.42 -15.36 1.70
CA ASP A 266 -15.00 -15.58 1.95
C ASP A 266 -14.41 -14.44 2.80
N ILE A 267 -13.71 -14.80 3.88
CA ILE A 267 -13.19 -13.79 4.82
C ILE A 267 -12.13 -12.90 4.15
N LYS A 268 -11.24 -13.47 3.33
CA LYS A 268 -10.22 -12.68 2.61
C LYS A 268 -10.83 -11.73 1.58
N SER A 269 -11.85 -12.17 0.84
CA SER A 269 -12.51 -11.31 -0.14
C SER A 269 -13.31 -10.20 0.55
N LEU A 270 -13.98 -10.51 1.68
CA LEU A 270 -14.68 -9.53 2.49
C LEU A 270 -13.73 -8.41 2.95
N ILE A 271 -12.56 -8.75 3.47
CA ILE A 271 -11.54 -7.75 3.87
C ILE A 271 -11.07 -6.96 2.64
N ALA A 272 -10.81 -7.63 1.52
CA ALA A 272 -10.39 -6.97 0.27
C ALA A 272 -11.43 -5.95 -0.24
N TYR A 273 -12.72 -6.30 -0.28
CA TYR A 273 -13.77 -5.35 -0.68
C TYR A 273 -13.93 -4.20 0.33
N SER A 274 -13.80 -4.47 1.64
CA SER A 274 -13.80 -3.38 2.63
C SER A 274 -12.65 -2.39 2.39
N SER A 275 -11.49 -2.87 1.91
CA SER A 275 -10.38 -1.98 1.57
C SER A 275 -10.64 -1.09 0.37
N VAL A 276 -11.39 -1.59 -0.62
CA VAL A 276 -11.83 -0.79 -1.77
C VAL A 276 -12.79 0.31 -1.30
N SER A 277 -13.72 0.03 -0.38
CA SER A 277 -14.63 1.06 0.14
C SER A 277 -13.90 2.15 0.95
N HIS A 278 -12.96 1.78 1.82
CA HIS A 278 -12.19 2.76 2.60
C HIS A 278 -11.27 3.60 1.72
N MET A 279 -10.60 3.00 0.73
CA MET A 279 -9.78 3.75 -0.22
C MET A 279 -10.61 4.62 -1.18
N GLY A 280 -11.86 4.22 -1.47
CA GLY A 280 -12.83 5.07 -2.17
C GLY A 280 -13.11 6.37 -1.41
N LEU A 281 -13.24 6.32 -0.08
CA LEU A 281 -13.37 7.51 0.76
C LEU A 281 -12.09 8.36 0.76
N VAL A 282 -10.91 7.74 0.79
CA VAL A 282 -9.63 8.45 0.66
C VAL A 282 -9.56 9.18 -0.69
N LEU A 283 -9.91 8.51 -1.79
CA LEU A 283 -9.97 9.12 -3.11
C LEU A 283 -10.92 10.32 -3.12
N ALA A 284 -12.12 10.17 -2.55
CA ALA A 284 -13.08 11.25 -2.44
C ALA A 284 -12.50 12.46 -1.68
N SER A 285 -11.86 12.21 -0.54
CA SER A 285 -11.26 13.27 0.29
C SER A 285 -10.14 14.03 -0.43
N ILE A 286 -9.28 13.33 -1.19
CA ILE A 286 -8.21 13.94 -2.00
C ILE A 286 -8.82 14.84 -3.10
N MET A 287 -9.90 14.40 -3.74
CA MET A 287 -10.55 15.14 -4.83
C MET A 287 -11.22 16.45 -4.37
N THR A 288 -11.50 16.61 -3.07
CA THR A 288 -12.05 17.87 -2.55
C THR A 288 -11.05 19.02 -2.53
N MET A 289 -9.74 18.75 -2.64
CA MET A 289 -8.65 19.74 -2.61
C MET A 289 -8.64 20.65 -1.37
N ASN A 290 -9.31 20.26 -0.29
CA ASN A 290 -9.34 20.99 0.97
C ASN A 290 -8.26 20.48 1.93
N LEU A 291 -7.72 21.37 2.78
CA LEU A 291 -6.73 21.00 3.80
C LEU A 291 -7.24 19.91 4.76
N TRP A 292 -8.49 20.02 5.20
CA TRP A 292 -9.16 18.98 6.02
C TRP A 292 -9.34 17.66 5.26
N GLY A 293 -9.58 17.73 3.96
CA GLY A 293 -9.65 16.56 3.10
C GLY A 293 -8.31 15.85 3.02
N PHE A 294 -7.22 16.60 2.85
CA PHE A 294 -5.86 16.04 2.82
C PHE A 294 -5.41 15.46 4.17
N SER A 295 -5.70 16.14 5.28
CA SER A 295 -5.38 15.59 6.62
C SER A 295 -6.22 14.35 6.93
N GLY A 296 -7.52 14.34 6.58
CA GLY A 296 -8.38 13.18 6.69
C GLY A 296 -7.91 12.00 5.83
N ALA A 297 -7.51 12.25 4.58
CA ALA A 297 -6.94 11.25 3.68
C ALA A 297 -5.71 10.57 4.29
N LEU A 298 -4.80 11.38 4.84
CA LEU A 298 -3.59 10.92 5.53
C LEU A 298 -3.89 10.01 6.71
N VAL A 299 -4.78 10.45 7.60
CA VAL A 299 -5.18 9.68 8.79
C VAL A 299 -5.85 8.37 8.38
N MET A 300 -6.78 8.40 7.44
CA MET A 300 -7.47 7.21 6.94
C MET A 300 -6.51 6.22 6.26
N MET A 301 -5.52 6.71 5.50
CA MET A 301 -4.50 5.85 4.89
C MET A 301 -3.68 5.10 5.95
N MET A 302 -3.24 5.79 7.01
CA MET A 302 -2.48 5.17 8.11
C MET A 302 -3.33 4.15 8.87
N ALA A 303 -4.53 4.55 9.26
CA ALA A 303 -5.48 3.74 10.02
C ALA A 303 -5.85 2.46 9.28
N HIS A 304 -6.26 2.60 8.03
CA HIS A 304 -6.57 1.47 7.18
C HIS A 304 -5.33 0.59 6.98
N GLY A 305 -4.14 1.16 6.79
CA GLY A 305 -2.89 0.41 6.64
C GLY A 305 -2.66 -0.58 7.78
N LEU A 306 -2.81 -0.13 9.02
CA LEU A 306 -2.66 -0.96 10.22
C LEU A 306 -3.85 -1.92 10.42
N CYS A 307 -5.08 -1.43 10.29
CA CYS A 307 -6.28 -2.24 10.54
C CYS A 307 -6.44 -3.38 9.53
N SER A 308 -6.33 -3.07 8.23
CA SER A 308 -6.50 -4.09 7.18
C SER A 308 -5.38 -5.14 7.20
N SER A 309 -4.12 -4.75 7.43
CA SER A 309 -3.03 -5.72 7.57
C SER A 309 -3.21 -6.62 8.80
N GLY A 310 -3.68 -6.06 9.91
CA GLY A 310 -4.10 -6.82 11.09
C GLY A 310 -5.23 -7.82 10.80
N LEU A 311 -6.30 -7.38 10.11
CA LEU A 311 -7.41 -8.24 9.72
C LEU A 311 -6.96 -9.38 8.79
N PHE A 312 -6.07 -9.12 7.82
CA PHE A 312 -5.51 -10.18 6.97
C PHE A 312 -4.66 -11.18 7.77
N CYS A 313 -3.92 -10.72 8.78
CA CYS A 313 -3.18 -11.60 9.68
C CYS A 313 -4.13 -12.48 10.50
N LEU A 314 -5.18 -11.90 11.10
CA LEU A 314 -6.20 -12.65 11.82
C LEU A 314 -6.92 -13.67 10.93
N ALA A 315 -7.30 -13.27 9.71
CA ALA A 315 -7.92 -14.16 8.74
C ALA A 315 -6.99 -15.32 8.34
N ASN A 316 -5.67 -15.12 8.36
CA ASN A 316 -4.76 -16.23 8.16
C ASN A 316 -4.63 -17.15 9.38
N ILE A 317 -4.60 -16.61 10.59
CA ILE A 317 -4.53 -17.45 11.80
C ILE A 317 -5.76 -18.37 11.88
N SER A 318 -6.95 -17.88 11.52
CA SER A 318 -8.14 -18.74 11.41
C SER A 318 -8.01 -19.76 10.27
N TYR A 319 -7.50 -19.33 9.11
CA TYR A 319 -7.24 -20.23 7.98
C TYR A 319 -6.24 -21.35 8.33
N GLU A 320 -5.17 -21.08 9.07
CA GLU A 320 -4.19 -22.10 9.45
C GLU A 320 -4.77 -23.16 10.40
N ARG A 321 -5.83 -22.83 11.14
CA ARG A 321 -6.50 -23.76 12.07
C ARG A 321 -7.59 -24.58 11.39
N VAL A 322 -8.45 -23.93 10.62
CA VAL A 322 -9.65 -24.57 10.03
C VAL A 322 -9.37 -25.04 8.58
N SER A 323 -8.32 -24.56 7.94
CA SER A 323 -7.96 -24.80 6.52
C SER A 323 -9.03 -24.35 5.51
N SER A 324 -10.03 -23.60 5.95
CA SER A 324 -11.09 -23.03 5.09
C SER A 324 -11.20 -21.53 5.25
N ARG A 325 -11.47 -20.83 4.14
CA ARG A 325 -11.65 -19.37 4.10
C ARG A 325 -13.09 -18.91 4.30
N SER A 326 -14.05 -19.84 4.31
CA SER A 326 -15.47 -19.50 4.37
C SER A 326 -15.87 -19.05 5.77
N LEU A 327 -16.60 -17.94 5.83
CA LEU A 327 -17.11 -17.35 7.06
C LEU A 327 -18.08 -18.31 7.77
N TYR A 328 -18.81 -19.12 7.00
CA TYR A 328 -19.77 -20.07 7.56
C TYR A 328 -19.15 -21.21 8.36
N LEU A 329 -17.93 -21.65 7.99
CA LEU A 329 -17.19 -22.70 8.71
C LEU A 329 -16.47 -22.13 9.93
N ASN A 330 -16.02 -20.87 9.86
CA ASN A 330 -15.29 -20.19 10.94
C ASN A 330 -16.23 -19.58 12.01
N LYS A 331 -17.19 -20.35 12.52
CA LYS A 331 -18.14 -19.93 13.58
C LYS A 331 -17.69 -20.41 14.95
N GLY A 332 -18.14 -19.72 16.01
CA GLY A 332 -17.98 -20.18 17.40
C GLY A 332 -16.56 -20.04 18.00
N LEU A 333 -15.67 -19.27 17.37
CA LEU A 333 -14.28 -19.11 17.83
C LEU A 333 -14.15 -18.44 19.21
N LEU A 334 -15.17 -17.73 19.67
CA LEU A 334 -15.16 -17.05 20.98
C LEU A 334 -15.02 -18.04 22.15
N ASN A 335 -15.64 -19.22 22.04
CA ASN A 335 -15.56 -20.25 23.08
C ASN A 335 -14.19 -20.96 23.10
N LEU A 336 -13.51 -21.04 21.95
CA LEU A 336 -12.26 -21.79 21.79
C LEU A 336 -11.02 -20.91 22.07
N MET A 337 -11.03 -19.67 21.59
CA MET A 337 -9.88 -18.76 21.64
C MET A 337 -10.32 -17.34 22.02
N PRO A 338 -10.61 -17.06 23.30
CA PRO A 338 -11.14 -15.77 23.72
C PRO A 338 -10.15 -14.63 23.46
N SER A 339 -8.84 -14.85 23.66
CA SER A 339 -7.80 -13.86 23.36
C SER A 339 -7.74 -13.48 21.88
N PHE A 340 -7.92 -14.45 20.99
CA PHE A 340 -7.99 -14.21 19.55
C PHE A 340 -9.26 -13.44 19.17
N SER A 341 -10.39 -13.78 19.81
CA SER A 341 -11.66 -13.06 19.59
C SER A 341 -11.61 -11.61 20.06
N LEU A 342 -10.84 -11.30 21.11
CA LEU A 342 -10.58 -9.93 21.56
C LEU A 342 -9.87 -9.12 20.46
N TRP A 343 -8.82 -9.68 19.83
CA TRP A 343 -8.12 -9.01 18.74
C TRP A 343 -9.01 -8.80 17.52
N TRP A 344 -9.87 -9.77 17.18
CA TRP A 344 -10.91 -9.60 16.16
C TRP A 344 -11.85 -8.45 16.51
N PHE A 345 -12.33 -8.37 17.74
CA PHE A 345 -13.22 -7.29 18.18
C PHE A 345 -12.54 -5.92 18.05
N LEU A 346 -11.31 -5.78 18.54
CA LEU A 346 -10.56 -4.53 18.47
C LEU A 346 -10.35 -4.08 17.01
N LEU A 347 -9.88 -4.98 16.14
CA LEU A 347 -9.63 -4.64 14.73
C LEU A 347 -10.93 -4.43 13.92
N CYS A 348 -12.01 -5.12 14.25
CA CYS A 348 -13.32 -4.83 13.66
C CYS A 348 -13.87 -3.48 14.13
N SER A 349 -13.69 -3.14 15.41
CA SER A 349 -14.13 -1.85 15.96
C SER A 349 -13.39 -0.67 15.31
N SER A 350 -12.09 -0.81 15.06
CA SER A 350 -11.31 0.19 14.34
C SER A 350 -11.66 0.25 12.85
N ASN A 351 -12.05 -0.88 12.24
CA ASN A 351 -12.53 -0.89 10.84
C ASN A 351 -13.88 -0.16 10.67
N ILE A 352 -14.74 -0.19 11.69
CA ILE A 352 -16.00 0.59 11.75
C ILE A 352 -15.71 2.07 12.08
N ALA A 353 -14.46 2.44 12.39
CA ALA A 353 -14.05 3.77 12.84
C ALA A 353 -14.77 4.23 14.12
N ALA A 354 -14.90 3.33 15.12
CA ALA A 354 -15.46 3.68 16.42
C ALA A 354 -14.57 4.73 17.14
N PRO A 355 -15.10 5.85 17.67
CA PRO A 355 -14.29 6.80 18.43
C PRO A 355 -13.78 6.13 19.73
N PRO A 356 -12.52 6.32 20.17
CA PRO A 356 -11.44 7.17 19.68
C PRO A 356 -10.37 6.40 18.88
N SER A 357 -10.75 5.46 18.00
CA SER A 357 -9.81 4.55 17.31
C SER A 357 -8.85 5.21 16.30
N LEU A 358 -8.84 6.54 16.25
CA LEU A 358 -8.07 7.38 15.32
C LEU A 358 -7.46 8.58 16.02
#